data_AF-U2YJC0-F1
#
_entry.id   AF-U2YJC0-F1
#
_cell.length_a   1.000
_cell.length_b   1.000
_cell.length_c   1.000
_cell.angle_alpha   90.00
_cell.angle_beta   90.00
_cell.angle_gamma   90.00
#
_symmetry.space_group_name_H-M   'P 1'
#
loop_
_entity.id
_entity.type
_entity.pdbx_description
1 polymer ?
#
loop_
_entity_poly.entity_id
_entity_poly.type
_entity_poly.pdbx_seq_one_letter_code
_entity_poly.pdbx_strand_id
1 'polypeptide(L)'
;MSQFTHALTKLHEARSTRDAALTALTLLENTKGVGSAEAKKYDDETVGPLHEKVSAAEARLRDAEPKTQREYLLKVGALLEEGMLSETVTALRADAERLAATGEDPVVALCQRWKSMRTAVAGMLDEEVGGHFDAPELEEAEEAQRRIERQLQRMVPTSAEGLAAMMDVYWNLEGPVGMPGTEGWEMEMQNPQYLFLRRLRHGAFVVAGQAGTP
;
A
#
# COMPACT_ATOMS: atom_id res chain seq x y z
N MET A 1 -4.25 4.80 -11.09
CA MET A 1 -3.35 3.62 -10.94
C MET A 1 -1.92 4.12 -10.93
N SER A 2 -1.09 3.67 -9.98
CA SER A 2 0.33 4.06 -9.94
C SER A 2 1.12 3.33 -11.04
N GLN A 3 2.28 3.88 -11.41
CA GLN A 3 3.20 3.21 -12.35
C GLN A 3 3.61 1.81 -11.84
N PHE A 4 3.76 1.65 -10.52
CA PHE A 4 4.01 0.38 -9.87
C PHE A 4 2.86 -0.62 -10.09
N THR A 5 1.62 -0.25 -9.76
CA THR A 5 0.46 -1.14 -9.93
C THR A 5 0.32 -1.57 -11.38
N HIS A 6 0.53 -0.66 -12.33
CA HIS A 6 0.48 -0.97 -13.76
C HIS A 6 1.56 -1.98 -14.18
N ALA A 7 2.81 -1.80 -13.74
CA ALA A 7 3.90 -2.72 -14.03
C ALA A 7 3.65 -4.11 -13.43
N LEU A 8 3.14 -4.17 -12.20
CA LEU A 8 2.80 -5.43 -11.52
C LEU A 8 1.69 -6.18 -12.26
N THR A 9 0.61 -5.50 -12.64
CA THR A 9 -0.47 -6.09 -13.44
C THR A 9 0.04 -6.62 -14.78
N LYS A 10 0.88 -5.85 -15.48
CA LYS A 10 1.46 -6.27 -16.77
C LYS A 10 2.32 -7.51 -16.68
N LEU A 11 3.09 -7.66 -15.59
CA LEU A 11 3.85 -8.88 -15.34
C LEU A 11 2.94 -10.08 -15.12
N HIS A 12 1.88 -9.92 -14.32
CA HIS A 12 0.93 -11.00 -14.06
C HIS A 12 0.20 -11.44 -15.35
N GLU A 13 -0.26 -10.49 -16.17
CA GLU A 13 -0.86 -10.77 -17.49
C GLU A 13 0.10 -11.52 -18.42
N ALA A 14 1.37 -11.07 -18.49
CA ALA A 14 2.37 -11.70 -19.34
C ALA A 14 2.67 -13.14 -18.92
N ARG A 15 2.80 -13.40 -17.61
CA ARG A 15 3.02 -14.75 -17.07
C ARG A 15 1.83 -15.66 -17.31
N SER A 16 0.62 -15.21 -16.97
CA SER A 16 -0.61 -15.98 -17.21
C SER A 16 -0.75 -16.38 -18.69
N THR A 17 -0.42 -15.47 -19.61
CA THR A 17 -0.46 -15.78 -21.05
C THR A 17 0.60 -16.79 -21.46
N ARG A 18 1.84 -16.64 -20.97
CA ARG A 18 2.94 -17.60 -21.19
C ARG A 18 2.58 -18.99 -20.66
N ASP A 19 2.06 -19.08 -19.45
CA ASP A 19 1.77 -20.37 -18.79
C ASP A 19 0.64 -21.13 -19.50
N ALA A 20 -0.36 -20.39 -20.00
CA ALA A 20 -1.38 -20.95 -20.89
C ALA A 20 -0.78 -21.48 -22.20
N ALA A 21 0.16 -20.75 -22.81
CA ALA A 21 0.85 -21.18 -24.02
C ALA A 21 1.75 -22.40 -23.78
N LEU A 22 2.47 -22.47 -22.66
CA LEU A 22 3.26 -23.65 -22.26
C LEU A 22 2.37 -24.88 -22.06
N THR A 23 1.19 -24.70 -21.47
CA THR A 23 0.19 -25.76 -21.33
C THR A 23 -0.30 -26.25 -22.70
N ALA A 24 -0.55 -25.33 -23.64
CA ALA A 24 -0.93 -25.66 -25.00
C ALA A 24 0.19 -26.36 -25.79
N LEU A 25 1.44 -25.93 -25.63
CA LEU A 25 2.62 -26.58 -26.21
C LEU A 25 2.74 -28.02 -25.69
N THR A 26 2.61 -28.22 -24.38
CA THR A 26 2.64 -29.55 -23.75
C THR A 26 1.57 -30.47 -24.36
N LEU A 27 0.35 -29.97 -24.58
CA LEU A 27 -0.73 -30.72 -25.21
C LEU A 27 -0.43 -31.03 -26.69
N LEU A 28 0.18 -30.09 -27.41
CA LEU A 28 0.59 -30.27 -28.79
C LEU A 28 1.69 -31.35 -28.92
N GLU A 29 2.69 -31.33 -28.03
CA GLU A 29 3.74 -32.34 -27.98
C GLU A 29 3.19 -33.73 -27.64
N ASN A 30 2.24 -33.82 -26.72
CA ASN A 30 1.58 -35.08 -26.38
C ASN A 30 0.76 -35.66 -27.55
N THR A 31 0.26 -34.83 -28.46
CA THR A 31 -0.58 -35.27 -29.59
C THR A 31 0.19 -35.49 -30.89
N LYS A 32 1.24 -34.72 -31.14
CA LYS A 32 2.03 -34.74 -32.39
C LYS A 32 3.42 -35.33 -32.23
N GLY A 33 3.85 -35.58 -31.00
CA GLY A 33 5.20 -35.97 -30.65
C GLY A 33 6.04 -34.75 -30.28
N VAL A 34 6.85 -34.94 -29.23
CA VAL A 34 7.83 -33.96 -28.74
C VAL A 34 8.76 -33.56 -29.89
N GLY A 35 8.93 -32.25 -30.09
CA GLY A 35 9.79 -31.71 -31.14
C GLY A 35 9.29 -31.91 -32.58
N SER A 36 8.02 -32.26 -32.77
CA SER A 36 7.34 -32.22 -34.09
C SER A 36 7.47 -30.82 -34.73
N ALA A 37 7.35 -30.75 -36.06
CA ALA A 37 7.47 -29.49 -36.78
C ALA A 37 6.44 -28.45 -36.30
N GLU A 38 5.24 -28.90 -35.96
CA GLU A 38 4.16 -28.09 -35.41
C GLU A 38 4.48 -27.61 -33.99
N ALA A 39 5.01 -28.48 -33.12
CA ALA A 39 5.41 -28.10 -31.76
C ALA A 39 6.54 -27.07 -31.77
N LYS A 40 7.58 -27.29 -32.58
CA LYS A 40 8.69 -26.34 -32.73
C LYS A 40 8.23 -24.99 -33.28
N LYS A 41 7.37 -25.01 -34.30
CA LYS A 41 6.79 -23.78 -34.85
C LYS A 41 6.00 -23.02 -33.79
N TYR A 42 5.20 -23.73 -32.98
CA TYR A 42 4.43 -23.11 -31.89
C TYR A 42 5.35 -22.54 -30.80
N ASP A 43 6.40 -23.27 -30.42
CA ASP A 43 7.39 -22.82 -29.45
C ASP A 43 8.09 -21.53 -29.93
N ASP A 44 8.61 -21.54 -31.16
CA ASP A 44 9.33 -20.41 -31.76
C ASP A 44 8.41 -19.19 -32.01
N GLU A 45 7.22 -19.38 -32.56
CA GLU A 45 6.34 -18.27 -32.96
C GLU A 45 5.43 -17.76 -31.83
N THR A 46 5.23 -18.55 -30.77
CA THR A 46 4.30 -18.21 -29.67
C THR A 46 5.01 -18.15 -28.33
N VAL A 47 5.65 -19.23 -27.89
CA VAL A 47 6.22 -19.31 -26.53
C VAL A 47 7.45 -18.42 -26.39
N GLY A 48 8.37 -18.43 -27.36
CA GLY A 48 9.55 -17.55 -27.40
C GLY A 48 9.20 -16.07 -27.23
N PRO A 49 8.33 -15.48 -28.06
CA PRO A 49 7.88 -14.09 -27.91
C PRO A 49 7.18 -13.81 -26.58
N LEU A 50 6.51 -14.79 -25.98
CA LEU A 50 5.91 -14.65 -24.65
C LEU A 50 6.96 -14.61 -23.54
N HIS A 51 8.05 -15.38 -23.65
CA HIS A 51 9.20 -15.25 -22.74
C HIS A 51 9.84 -13.87 -22.80
N GLU A 52 10.00 -13.31 -24.00
CA GLU A 52 10.52 -11.94 -24.17
C GLU A 52 9.57 -10.91 -23.53
N LYS A 53 8.25 -11.07 -23.70
CA LYS A 53 7.26 -10.19 -23.04
C LYS A 53 7.32 -10.27 -21.53
N VAL A 54 7.48 -11.46 -20.94
CA VAL A 54 7.67 -11.61 -19.50
C VAL A 54 8.94 -10.90 -19.06
N SER A 55 10.06 -11.13 -19.76
CA SER A 55 11.35 -10.50 -19.45
C SER A 55 11.27 -8.97 -19.50
N ALA A 56 10.58 -8.41 -20.50
CA ALA A 56 10.35 -6.97 -20.60
C ALA A 56 9.45 -6.43 -19.48
N ALA A 57 8.42 -7.19 -19.06
CA ALA A 57 7.56 -6.81 -17.95
C ALA A 57 8.29 -6.85 -16.60
N GLU A 58 9.18 -7.83 -16.40
CA GLU A 58 10.05 -7.91 -15.22
C GLU A 58 11.02 -6.73 -15.14
N ALA A 59 11.64 -6.36 -16.27
CA ALA A 59 12.48 -5.16 -16.34
C ALA A 59 11.72 -3.89 -15.93
N ARG A 60 10.50 -3.70 -16.46
CA ARG A 60 9.64 -2.57 -16.07
C ARG A 60 9.29 -2.58 -14.59
N LEU A 61 9.02 -3.74 -14.00
CA LEU A 61 8.74 -3.85 -12.57
C LEU A 61 10.00 -3.57 -11.72
N ARG A 62 11.19 -3.98 -12.17
CA ARG A 62 12.47 -3.63 -11.55
C ARG A 62 12.71 -2.12 -11.53
N ASP A 63 12.35 -1.42 -12.60
CA ASP A 63 12.51 0.03 -12.71
C ASP A 63 11.42 0.82 -11.97
N ALA A 64 10.25 0.23 -11.73
CA ALA A 64 9.16 0.87 -10.99
C ALA A 64 9.52 1.03 -9.50
N GLU A 65 9.49 2.26 -9.00
CA GLU A 65 9.75 2.57 -7.60
C GLU A 65 8.53 2.25 -6.73
N PRO A 66 8.63 1.31 -5.76
CA PRO A 66 7.58 1.08 -4.77
C PRO A 66 7.55 2.21 -3.75
N LYS A 67 6.36 2.71 -3.43
CA LYS A 67 6.12 3.83 -2.51
C LYS A 67 5.76 3.40 -1.10
N THR A 68 5.41 2.14 -0.90
CA THR A 68 5.03 1.59 0.40
C THR A 68 5.76 0.29 0.67
N GLN A 69 5.84 -0.10 1.94
CA GLN A 69 6.37 -1.39 2.34
C GLN A 69 5.62 -2.53 1.64
N ARG A 70 4.29 -2.44 1.55
CA ARG A 70 3.48 -3.42 0.81
C ARG A 70 3.85 -3.51 -0.68
N GLU A 71 4.00 -2.38 -1.36
CA GLU A 71 4.44 -2.37 -2.77
C GLU A 71 5.83 -2.98 -2.93
N TYR A 72 6.74 -2.71 -1.99
CA TYR A 72 8.07 -3.31 -1.99
C TYR A 72 8.03 -4.83 -1.84
N LEU A 73 7.20 -5.35 -0.92
CA LEU A 73 7.01 -6.79 -0.72
C LEU A 73 6.37 -7.45 -1.94
N LEU A 74 5.36 -6.82 -2.56
CA LEU A 74 4.76 -7.29 -3.81
C LEU A 74 5.78 -7.35 -4.95
N LYS A 75 6.66 -6.34 -5.04
CA LYS A 75 7.76 -6.31 -6.02
C LYS A 75 8.71 -7.48 -5.82
N VAL A 76 9.15 -7.71 -4.57
CA VAL A 76 10.04 -8.82 -4.22
C VAL A 76 9.37 -10.16 -4.55
N GLY A 77 8.15 -10.39 -4.08
CA GLY A 77 7.41 -11.62 -4.35
C GLY A 77 7.21 -11.89 -5.85
N ALA A 78 6.94 -10.85 -6.64
CA ALA A 78 6.77 -10.98 -8.08
C ALA A 78 8.07 -11.25 -8.84
N LEU A 79 9.20 -10.70 -8.41
CA LEU A 79 10.51 -10.86 -9.09
C LEU A 79 11.27 -12.13 -8.67
N LEU A 80 10.90 -12.76 -7.55
CA LEU A 80 11.42 -14.07 -7.17
C LEU A 80 10.77 -15.14 -8.08
N GLU A 81 11.54 -15.65 -9.05
CA GLU A 81 11.07 -16.63 -10.05
C GLU A 81 10.45 -17.89 -9.43
N GLU A 82 9.42 -18.43 -10.11
CA GLU A 82 8.86 -19.78 -9.87
C GLU A 82 9.87 -20.92 -10.08
N GLY A 83 11.01 -20.66 -10.73
CA GLY A 83 12.08 -21.63 -10.99
C GLY A 83 13.28 -21.57 -10.05
N MET A 84 13.36 -20.56 -9.17
CA MET A 84 14.42 -20.49 -8.16
C MET A 84 14.07 -21.43 -7.00
N LEU A 85 14.37 -22.72 -7.19
CA LEU A 85 14.13 -23.83 -6.25
C LEU A 85 15.08 -23.81 -5.03
N SER A 86 15.41 -22.62 -4.53
CA SER A 86 16.07 -22.50 -3.24
C SER A 86 14.99 -22.38 -2.16
N GLU A 87 15.08 -23.21 -1.11
CA GLU A 87 14.22 -23.10 0.08
C GLU A 87 14.19 -21.66 0.63
N THR A 88 15.30 -20.92 0.50
CA THR A 88 15.40 -19.51 0.88
C THR A 88 14.50 -18.61 0.03
N VAL A 89 14.44 -18.85 -1.28
CA VAL A 89 13.60 -18.06 -2.20
C VAL A 89 12.13 -18.36 -1.98
N THR A 90 11.78 -19.63 -1.75
CA THR A 90 10.41 -20.03 -1.39
C THR A 90 9.98 -19.42 -0.05
N ALA A 91 10.85 -19.45 0.97
CA ALA A 91 10.57 -18.84 2.27
C ALA A 91 10.42 -17.31 2.16
N LEU A 92 11.32 -16.63 1.45
CA LEU A 92 11.24 -15.19 1.22
C LEU A 92 9.98 -14.79 0.46
N ARG A 93 9.57 -15.58 -0.52
CA ARG A 93 8.32 -15.35 -1.25
C ARG A 93 7.10 -15.56 -0.35
N ALA A 94 7.07 -16.65 0.41
CA ALA A 94 5.98 -16.93 1.35
C ALA A 94 5.87 -15.84 2.42
N ASP A 95 6.99 -15.31 2.92
CA ASP A 95 6.99 -14.19 3.85
C ASP A 95 6.55 -12.88 3.18
N ALA A 96 7.01 -12.59 1.96
CA ALA A 96 6.57 -11.42 1.22
C ALA A 96 5.07 -11.45 0.92
N GLU A 97 4.54 -12.61 0.52
CA GLU A 97 3.12 -12.84 0.31
C GLU A 97 2.35 -12.71 1.63
N ARG A 98 2.78 -13.36 2.71
CA ARG A 98 2.15 -13.25 4.04
C ARG A 98 2.09 -11.80 4.54
N LEU A 99 3.18 -11.06 4.38
CA LEU A 99 3.28 -9.66 4.81
C LEU A 99 2.52 -8.70 3.88
N ALA A 100 2.33 -9.05 2.59
CA ALA A 100 1.55 -8.26 1.64
C ALA A 100 0.04 -8.63 1.60
N ALA A 101 -0.31 -9.82 2.10
CA ALA A 101 -1.65 -10.40 2.12
C ALA A 101 -2.51 -9.94 3.31
N THR A 102 -1.95 -9.19 4.26
CA THR A 102 -2.79 -8.30 5.07
C THR A 102 -3.56 -7.45 4.08
N GLY A 103 -4.89 -7.58 4.03
CA GLY A 103 -5.76 -6.85 3.09
C GLY A 103 -5.51 -5.34 3.17
N GLU A 104 -6.20 -4.54 2.34
CA GLU A 104 -6.21 -3.10 2.61
C GLU A 104 -6.60 -2.90 4.08
N ASP A 105 -5.65 -2.45 4.89
CA ASP A 105 -5.86 -2.32 6.32
C ASP A 105 -7.05 -1.36 6.49
N PRO A 106 -8.19 -1.82 7.03
CA PRO A 106 -9.39 -1.01 7.08
C PRO A 106 -9.20 0.26 7.90
N VAL A 107 -8.18 0.28 8.78
CA VAL A 107 -7.74 1.48 9.51
C VAL A 107 -7.30 2.57 8.55
N VAL A 108 -6.59 2.25 7.46
CA VAL A 108 -6.09 3.26 6.50
C VAL A 108 -7.24 4.04 5.88
N ALA A 109 -8.24 3.33 5.35
CA ALA A 109 -9.42 3.96 4.73
C ALA A 109 -10.22 4.79 5.75
N LEU A 110 -10.33 4.28 6.98
CA LEU A 110 -11.06 4.97 8.04
C LEU A 110 -10.32 6.24 8.53
N CYS A 111 -8.99 6.19 8.68
CA CYS A 111 -8.15 7.35 8.98
C CYS A 111 -8.20 8.40 7.88
N GLN A 112 -8.21 8.01 6.61
CA GLN A 112 -8.38 8.94 5.49
C GLN A 112 -9.74 9.65 5.55
N ARG A 113 -10.83 8.89 5.80
CA ARG A 113 -12.16 9.46 5.99
C ARG A 113 -12.22 10.42 7.18
N TRP A 114 -11.56 10.08 8.29
CA TRP A 114 -11.47 10.96 9.46
C TRP A 114 -10.79 12.29 9.10
N LYS A 115 -9.64 12.24 8.41
CA LYS A 115 -8.91 13.45 7.99
C LYS A 115 -9.76 14.34 7.09
N SER A 116 -10.42 13.75 6.08
CA SER A 116 -11.31 14.50 5.19
C SER A 116 -12.46 15.16 5.95
N MET A 117 -13.04 14.46 6.94
CA MET A 117 -14.10 15.02 7.78
C MET A 117 -13.58 16.16 8.65
N ARG A 118 -12.41 15.99 9.28
CA ARG A 118 -11.80 17.04 10.11
C ARG A 118 -11.49 18.30 9.31
N THR A 119 -11.00 18.17 8.08
CA THR A 119 -10.79 19.31 7.18
C THR A 119 -12.12 20.00 6.82
N ALA A 120 -13.18 19.23 6.60
CA ALA A 120 -14.51 19.79 6.31
C ALA A 120 -15.08 20.55 7.52
N VAL A 121 -15.00 19.97 8.73
CA VAL A 121 -15.42 20.62 9.98
C VAL A 121 -14.62 21.89 10.24
N ALA A 122 -13.29 21.86 10.07
CA ALA A 122 -12.45 23.04 10.20
C ALA A 122 -12.85 24.16 9.22
N GLY A 123 -13.20 23.81 7.97
CA GLY A 123 -13.68 24.79 6.98
C GLY A 123 -15.06 25.36 7.29
N MET A 124 -15.92 24.63 8.01
CA MET A 124 -17.23 25.14 8.48
C MET A 124 -17.10 26.10 9.68
N LEU A 125 -16.04 25.94 10.47
CA LEU A 125 -15.72 26.77 11.63
C LEU A 125 -14.91 28.03 11.27
N ASP A 126 -14.47 28.16 10.02
CA ASP A 126 -13.68 29.30 9.56
C ASP A 126 -14.54 30.60 9.55
N GLU A 127 -14.17 31.55 10.42
CA GLU A 127 -14.88 32.80 10.63
C GLU A 127 -14.88 33.69 9.37
N GLU A 128 -13.86 33.59 8.50
CA GLU A 128 -13.79 34.36 7.24
C GLU A 128 -14.86 33.94 6.22
N VAL A 129 -15.46 32.75 6.39
CA VAL A 129 -16.51 32.19 5.52
C VAL A 129 -17.91 32.36 6.14
N GLY A 130 -18.02 33.02 7.30
CA GLY A 130 -19.29 33.20 8.01
C GLY A 130 -19.62 32.03 8.93
N GLY A 131 -18.63 31.55 9.69
CA GLY A 131 -18.74 30.42 10.62
C GLY A 131 -20.04 30.41 11.43
N HIS A 132 -20.84 29.37 11.22
CA HIS A 132 -22.08 29.13 11.97
C HIS A 132 -21.81 28.10 13.05
N PHE A 133 -21.29 28.57 14.19
CA PHE A 133 -20.96 27.73 15.35
C PHE A 133 -22.13 26.89 15.90
N ASP A 134 -23.37 27.28 15.58
CA ASP A 134 -24.61 26.59 15.98
C ASP A 134 -25.39 25.99 14.80
N ALA A 135 -24.76 25.80 13.62
CA ALA A 135 -25.43 25.18 12.48
C ALA A 135 -25.72 23.69 12.73
N PRO A 136 -26.94 23.18 12.47
CA PRO A 136 -27.25 21.76 12.55
C PRO A 136 -26.31 20.89 11.69
N GLU A 137 -25.87 21.41 10.54
CA GLU A 137 -24.95 20.73 9.63
C GLU A 137 -23.56 20.53 10.25
N LEU A 138 -23.12 21.47 11.10
CA LEU A 138 -21.86 21.37 11.84
C LEU A 138 -21.98 20.30 12.94
N GLU A 139 -23.08 20.29 13.70
CA GLU A 139 -23.34 19.27 14.72
C GLU A 139 -23.37 17.86 14.12
N GLU A 140 -24.03 17.69 12.97
CA GLU A 140 -24.06 16.42 12.24
C GLU A 140 -22.66 15.98 11.76
N ALA A 141 -21.85 16.91 11.27
CA ALA A 141 -20.48 16.66 10.82
C ALA A 141 -19.55 16.28 11.98
N GLU A 142 -19.64 16.97 13.11
CA GLU A 142 -18.91 16.63 14.33
C GLU A 142 -19.30 15.24 14.87
N GLU A 143 -20.60 14.92 14.91
CA GLU A 143 -21.04 13.60 15.36
C GLU A 143 -20.62 12.49 14.39
N ALA A 144 -20.59 12.77 13.08
CA ALA A 144 -20.00 11.87 12.09
C ALA A 144 -18.50 11.66 12.34
N GLN A 145 -17.75 12.71 12.66
CA GLN A 145 -16.33 12.61 13.01
C GLN A 145 -16.13 11.77 14.29
N ARG A 146 -16.87 12.05 15.37
CA ARG A 146 -16.81 11.30 16.65
C ARG A 146 -17.18 9.83 16.48
N ARG A 147 -18.09 9.50 15.55
CA ARG A 147 -18.39 8.09 15.20
C ARG A 147 -17.19 7.39 14.59
N ILE A 148 -16.47 8.05 13.68
CA ILE A 148 -15.25 7.52 13.08
C ILE A 148 -14.15 7.35 14.13
N GLU A 149 -13.98 8.32 15.03
CA GLU A 149 -13.01 8.24 16.15
C GLU A 149 -13.27 7.05 17.06
N ARG A 150 -14.54 6.85 17.47
CA ARG A 150 -14.94 5.68 18.28
C ARG A 150 -14.71 4.35 17.55
N GLN A 151 -14.83 4.33 16.23
CA GLN A 151 -14.49 3.15 15.44
C GLN A 151 -12.98 2.91 15.44
N LEU A 152 -12.18 3.94 15.16
CA LEU A 152 -10.70 3.86 15.17
C LEU A 152 -10.16 3.38 16.52
N GLN A 153 -10.70 3.85 17.64
CA GLN A 153 -10.30 3.42 19.00
C GLN A 153 -10.51 1.91 19.26
N ARG A 154 -11.39 1.25 18.51
CA ARG A 154 -11.70 -0.18 18.66
C ARG A 154 -10.95 -1.05 17.65
N MET A 155 -10.19 -0.45 16.74
CA MET A 155 -9.44 -1.15 15.72
C MET A 155 -7.99 -1.34 16.14
N VAL A 156 -7.38 -2.39 15.64
CA VAL A 156 -5.95 -2.65 15.76
C VAL A 156 -5.38 -2.63 14.34
N PRO A 157 -4.40 -1.77 14.02
CA PRO A 157 -3.79 -1.76 12.71
C PRO A 157 -3.04 -3.08 12.48
N THR A 158 -3.15 -3.60 11.27
CA THR A 158 -2.58 -4.88 10.84
C THR A 158 -1.48 -4.71 9.80
N SER A 159 -1.29 -3.50 9.27
CA SER A 159 -0.16 -3.14 8.40
C SER A 159 0.64 -1.97 8.96
N ALA A 160 1.87 -1.79 8.45
CA ALA A 160 2.70 -0.64 8.80
C ALA A 160 2.06 0.69 8.35
N GLU A 161 1.41 0.70 7.19
CA GLU A 161 0.66 1.84 6.70
C GLU A 161 -0.57 2.15 7.58
N GLY A 162 -1.28 1.14 8.08
CA GLY A 162 -2.36 1.32 9.04
C GLY A 162 -1.87 1.88 10.37
N LEU A 163 -0.72 1.40 10.86
CA LEU A 163 -0.09 1.93 12.07
C LEU A 163 0.30 3.40 11.89
N ALA A 164 0.94 3.74 10.75
CA ALA A 164 1.32 5.12 10.44
C ALA A 164 0.10 6.04 10.35
N ALA A 165 -0.95 5.61 9.64
CA ALA A 165 -2.19 6.37 9.52
C ALA A 165 -2.88 6.60 10.88
N MET A 166 -2.90 5.58 11.74
CA MET A 166 -3.52 5.68 13.07
C MET A 166 -2.72 6.57 14.03
N MET A 167 -1.38 6.44 14.04
CA MET A 167 -0.53 7.32 14.85
C MET A 167 -0.62 8.77 14.41
N ASP A 168 -0.85 9.02 13.12
CA ASP A 168 -1.09 10.36 12.62
C ASP A 168 -2.43 10.94 13.10
N VAL A 169 -3.50 10.15 13.11
CA VAL A 169 -4.77 10.59 13.70
C VAL A 169 -4.62 10.90 15.19
N TYR A 170 -3.94 10.03 15.97
CA TYR A 170 -3.72 10.30 17.39
C TYR A 170 -2.87 11.54 17.64
N TRP A 171 -1.86 11.81 16.82
CA TRP A 171 -1.11 13.06 16.91
C TRP A 171 -1.99 14.29 16.69
N ASN A 172 -2.97 14.22 15.79
CA ASN A 172 -3.89 15.34 15.56
C ASN A 172 -4.99 15.46 16.62
N LEU A 173 -5.30 14.38 17.35
CA LEU A 173 -6.30 14.38 18.42
C LEU A 173 -5.71 14.78 19.78
N GLU A 174 -4.58 14.17 20.13
CA GLU A 174 -4.00 14.22 21.47
C GLU A 174 -2.67 14.97 21.50
N GLY A 175 -2.16 15.40 20.34
CA GLY A 175 -0.90 16.11 20.26
C GLY A 175 -0.99 17.57 20.72
N PRO A 176 0.15 18.28 20.64
CA PRO A 176 0.21 19.71 20.92
C PRO A 176 -0.75 20.53 20.05
N VAL A 177 -1.37 21.55 20.64
CA VAL A 177 -2.26 22.52 19.98
C VAL A 177 -1.47 23.72 19.46
N GLY A 178 -0.34 24.02 20.09
CA GLY A 178 0.55 25.10 19.65
C GLY A 178 1.02 24.93 18.20
N MET A 179 1.31 26.03 17.51
CA MET A 179 1.89 25.96 16.17
C MET A 179 3.40 25.68 16.27
N PRO A 180 3.97 24.77 15.46
CA PRO A 180 5.40 24.49 15.47
C PRO A 180 6.27 25.77 15.37
N GLY A 181 7.22 25.91 16.29
CA GLY A 181 8.11 27.07 16.36
C GLY A 181 7.58 28.25 17.20
N THR A 182 6.41 28.12 17.83
CA THR A 182 5.92 29.07 18.83
C THR A 182 6.38 28.68 20.24
N GLU A 183 6.41 29.65 21.16
CA GLU A 183 6.72 29.40 22.58
C GLU A 183 5.74 28.38 23.20
N GLY A 184 4.45 28.49 22.86
CA GLY A 184 3.42 27.55 23.32
C GLY A 184 3.71 26.12 22.85
N TRP A 185 4.15 25.94 21.60
CA TRP A 185 4.59 24.65 21.10
C TRP A 185 5.83 24.13 21.83
N GLU A 186 6.83 24.97 22.04
CA GLU A 186 8.06 24.58 22.74
C GLU A 186 7.78 24.13 24.18
N MET A 187 6.87 24.81 24.87
CA MET A 187 6.40 24.42 26.20
C MET A 187 5.64 23.09 26.17
N GLU A 188 4.67 22.92 25.26
CA GLU A 188 3.90 21.69 25.13
C GLU A 188 4.79 20.49 24.77
N MET A 189 5.82 20.72 23.95
CA MET A 189 6.80 19.69 23.57
C MET A 189 7.75 19.27 24.70
N GLN A 190 7.68 19.89 25.88
CA GLN A 190 8.31 19.36 27.11
C GLN A 190 7.48 18.24 27.73
N ASN A 191 6.21 18.06 27.35
CA ASN A 191 5.36 16.98 27.85
C ASN A 191 5.89 15.61 27.37
N PRO A 192 6.24 14.68 28.29
CA PRO A 192 6.72 13.35 27.92
C PRO A 192 5.75 12.55 27.05
N GLN A 193 4.44 12.77 27.20
CA GLN A 193 3.42 12.07 26.41
C GLN A 193 3.47 12.49 24.93
N TYR A 194 3.64 13.80 24.66
CA TYR A 194 3.76 14.30 23.28
C TYR A 194 5.08 13.89 22.66
N LEU A 195 6.17 13.87 23.43
CA LEU A 195 7.45 13.32 22.97
C LEU A 195 7.35 11.83 22.62
N PHE A 196 6.62 11.05 23.43
CA PHE A 196 6.37 9.64 23.16
C PHE A 196 5.53 9.44 21.89
N LEU A 197 4.41 10.15 21.78
CA LEU A 197 3.52 10.06 20.61
C LEU A 197 4.23 10.48 19.33
N ARG A 198 5.05 11.54 19.38
CA ARG A 198 5.88 11.99 18.26
C ARG A 198 6.85 10.90 17.80
N ARG A 199 7.51 10.22 18.73
CA ARG A 199 8.45 9.13 18.43
C ARG A 199 7.73 7.91 17.85
N LEU A 200 6.59 7.52 18.42
CA LEU A 200 5.77 6.43 17.88
C LEU A 200 5.32 6.73 16.46
N ARG A 201 4.79 7.93 16.22
CA ARG A 201 4.38 8.40 14.90
C ARG A 201 5.54 8.35 13.92
N HIS A 202 6.67 8.95 14.26
CA HIS A 202 7.86 8.91 13.40
C HIS A 202 8.30 7.48 13.08
N GLY A 203 8.39 6.60 14.09
CA GLY A 203 8.75 5.19 13.90
C GLY A 203 7.77 4.46 12.97
N ALA A 204 6.47 4.70 13.13
CA ALA A 204 5.44 4.11 12.28
C ALA A 204 5.59 4.53 10.80
N PHE A 205 5.84 5.82 10.55
CA PHE A 205 6.10 6.33 9.19
C PHE A 205 7.38 5.74 8.58
N VAL A 206 8.44 5.57 9.38
CA VAL A 206 9.68 4.93 8.92
C VAL A 206 9.43 3.47 8.52
N VAL A 207 8.74 2.70 9.35
CA VAL A 207 8.42 1.29 9.05
C VAL A 207 7.52 1.17 7.82
N ALA A 208 6.58 2.09 7.64
CA ALA A 208 5.71 2.14 6.46
C ALA A 208 6.43 2.54 5.14
N GLY A 209 7.73 2.90 5.20
CA GLY A 209 8.49 3.39 4.05
C GLY A 209 8.16 4.84 3.65
N GLN A 210 7.56 5.60 4.57
CA GLN A 210 7.11 6.98 4.37
C GLN A 210 8.00 7.99 5.11
N ALA A 211 9.29 7.69 5.21
CA ALA A 211 10.25 8.54 5.90
C ALA A 211 10.30 9.94 5.25
N GLY A 212 9.91 10.96 6.00
CA GLY A 212 9.85 12.35 5.53
C GLY A 212 8.44 12.91 5.32
N THR A 213 7.41 12.08 5.41
CA THR A 213 6.02 12.56 5.53
C THR A 213 5.81 13.07 6.96
N PRO A 214 5.60 14.39 7.14
CA PRO A 214 5.56 15.01 8.46
C PRO A 214 4.25 14.78 9.18
#